data_AF-A0A147B7Z8-F1
#
_entry.id   AF-A0A147B7Z8-F1
#
_cell.length_a   1.000
_cell.length_b   1.000
_cell.length_c   1.000
_cell.angle_alpha   90.00
_cell.angle_beta   90.00
_cell.angle_gamma   90.00
#
_symmetry.space_group_name_H-M   'P 1'
#
loop_
_entity.id
_entity.type
_entity.pdbx_description
1 polymer ?
#
loop_
_entity_poly.entity_id
_entity_poly.type
_entity_poly.pdbx_seq_one_letter_code
_entity_poly.pdbx_strand_id
1 'polypeptide(L)'
;FFWETVHVMRWMKRCCTEYHALYGTYFLDHEITGRSLVRLNDISLEKMGIKDKAHRDDLCREILKLKLKSDILEMRDLESRGTGFSTVGMS
;
A
#
# COMPACT_ATOMS: atom_id res chain seq x y z
N PHE A 1 4.28 -0.11 -7.69
CA PHE A 1 3.99 -1.07 -6.61
C PHE A 1 4.16 -2.52 -7.06
N PHE A 2 5.33 -3.13 -6.81
CA PHE A 2 5.59 -4.56 -7.03
C PHE A 2 5.34 -5.37 -5.76
N TRP A 3 4.12 -5.32 -5.22
CA TRP A 3 3.75 -6.14 -4.06
C TRP A 3 2.83 -7.27 -4.49
N GLU A 4 3.27 -8.50 -4.29
CA GLU A 4 2.40 -9.68 -4.30
C GLU A 4 1.53 -9.76 -3.04
N THR A 5 0.52 -10.63 -3.04
CA THR A 5 -0.42 -10.83 -1.92
C THR A 5 0.29 -11.07 -0.59
N VAL A 6 1.38 -11.83 -0.58
CA VAL A 6 2.21 -12.05 0.64
C VAL A 6 2.78 -10.76 1.23
N HIS A 7 3.12 -9.77 0.39
CA HIS A 7 3.61 -8.48 0.85
C HIS A 7 2.48 -7.63 1.44
N VAL A 8 1.29 -7.69 0.83
CA VAL A 8 0.08 -7.05 1.36
C VAL A 8 -0.26 -7.62 2.73
N MET A 9 -0.22 -8.94 2.90
CA MET A 9 -0.47 -9.59 4.20
C MET A 9 0.54 -9.17 5.26
N ARG A 10 1.84 -9.09 4.92
CA ARG A 10 2.87 -8.58 5.85
C ARG A 10 2.65 -7.13 6.24
N TRP A 11 2.23 -6.28 5.30
CA TRP A 11 1.88 -4.89 5.60
C TRP A 11 0.69 -4.82 6.55
N MET A 12 -0.39 -5.55 6.25
CA MET A 12 -1.60 -5.56 7.07
C MET A 12 -1.31 -6.07 8.48
N LYS A 13 -0.47 -7.11 8.63
CA LYS A 13 -0.01 -7.60 9.94
C LYS A 13 0.79 -6.57 10.76
N ARG A 14 1.46 -5.61 10.10
CA ARG A 14 2.31 -4.60 10.77
C ARG A 14 1.57 -3.31 11.07
N CYS A 15 0.76 -2.83 10.13
CA CYS A 15 0.11 -1.52 10.19
C CYS A 15 -1.36 -1.61 10.63
N CYS A 16 -1.96 -2.80 10.54
CA CYS A 16 -3.39 -3.02 10.70
C CYS A 16 -3.64 -4.32 11.48
N THR A 17 -2.89 -4.58 12.56
CA THR A 17 -2.85 -5.90 13.24
C THR A 17 -4.24 -6.45 13.59
N GLU A 18 -5.13 -5.61 14.12
CA GLU A 18 -6.49 -6.01 14.49
C GLU A 18 -7.32 -6.37 13.24
N TYR A 19 -7.23 -5.58 12.19
CA TYR A 19 -7.92 -5.85 10.92
C TYR A 19 -7.32 -7.03 10.16
N HIS A 20 -6.03 -7.30 10.30
CA HIS A 20 -5.40 -8.49 9.72
C HIS A 20 -6.01 -9.76 10.32
N ALA A 21 -6.27 -9.78 11.63
CA ALA A 21 -6.91 -10.92 12.27
C ALA A 21 -8.36 -11.13 11.79
N LEU A 22 -9.10 -10.03 11.54
CA LEU A 22 -10.50 -10.08 11.13
C LEU A 22 -10.71 -10.33 9.63
N TYR A 23 -9.91 -9.68 8.79
CA TYR A 23 -10.15 -9.57 7.34
C TYR A 23 -8.99 -10.07 6.49
N GLY A 24 -7.93 -10.61 7.10
CA GLY A 24 -6.77 -11.11 6.37
C GLY A 24 -7.13 -12.18 5.34
N THR A 25 -8.07 -13.07 5.67
CA THR A 25 -8.57 -14.09 4.73
C THR A 25 -9.29 -13.46 3.53
N TYR A 26 -10.04 -12.37 3.72
CA TYR A 26 -10.72 -11.70 2.60
C TYR A 26 -9.71 -11.12 1.61
N PHE A 27 -8.60 -10.58 2.10
CA PHE A 27 -7.52 -10.09 1.24
C PHE A 27 -6.80 -11.23 0.49
N LEU A 28 -6.69 -12.41 1.10
CA LEU A 28 -6.16 -13.61 0.45
C LEU A 28 -7.12 -14.16 -0.62
N ASP A 29 -8.39 -14.33 -0.28
CA ASP A 29 -9.42 -14.90 -1.16
C ASP A 29 -9.67 -14.04 -2.40
N HIS A 30 -9.55 -12.71 -2.25
CA HIS A 30 -9.63 -11.76 -3.36
C HIS A 30 -8.27 -11.50 -4.04
N GLU A 31 -7.22 -12.23 -3.68
CA GLU A 31 -5.87 -12.15 -4.25
C GLU A 31 -5.35 -10.70 -4.33
N ILE A 32 -5.50 -9.95 -3.23
CA ILE A 32 -5.15 -8.54 -3.21
C ILE A 32 -3.63 -8.36 -3.32
N THR A 33 -3.18 -7.91 -4.49
CA THR A 33 -1.82 -7.43 -4.76
C THR A 33 -1.67 -5.95 -4.40
N GLY A 34 -0.45 -5.42 -4.41
CA GLY A 34 -0.21 -3.99 -4.20
C GLY A 34 -0.90 -3.10 -5.23
N ARG A 35 -1.01 -3.57 -6.48
CA ARG A 35 -1.72 -2.85 -7.55
C ARG A 35 -3.22 -2.72 -7.26
N SER A 36 -3.86 -3.77 -6.73
CA SER A 36 -5.28 -3.70 -6.34
C SER A 36 -5.46 -2.99 -5.00
N LEU A 37 -4.55 -3.17 -4.04
CA LEU A 37 -4.57 -2.53 -2.72
C LEU A 37 -4.69 -1.01 -2.82
N VAL A 38 -3.86 -0.37 -3.65
CA VAL A 38 -3.89 1.10 -3.83
C VAL A 38 -5.15 1.59 -4.54
N ARG A 39 -5.96 0.69 -5.12
CA ARG A 39 -7.24 1.03 -5.75
C ARG A 39 -8.44 0.77 -4.84
N LEU A 40 -8.23 0.13 -3.68
CA LEU A 40 -9.32 -0.09 -2.74
C LEU A 40 -9.84 1.25 -2.19
N ASN A 41 -11.16 1.32 -2.13
CA ASN A 41 -11.97 2.37 -1.54
C ASN A 41 -13.09 1.75 -0.68
N ASP A 42 -13.84 2.59 0.01
CA ASP A 42 -14.95 2.20 0.88
C ASP A 42 -15.90 1.17 0.21
N ILE A 43 -16.34 1.45 -1.01
CA ILE A 43 -17.26 0.60 -1.77
C ILE A 43 -16.64 -0.78 -2.06
N SER A 44 -15.37 -0.83 -2.45
CA SER A 44 -14.69 -2.10 -2.73
C SER A 44 -14.50 -2.94 -1.46
N LEU A 45 -14.16 -2.32 -0.33
CA LEU A 45 -14.01 -3.02 0.95
C LEU A 45 -15.36 -3.57 1.44
N GLU A 46 -16.44 -2.83 1.25
CA GLU A 46 -17.79 -3.29 1.56
C GLU A 46 -18.20 -4.49 0.70
N LYS A 47 -17.86 -4.47 -0.60
CA LYS A 47 -18.08 -5.58 -1.53
C LYS A 47 -17.23 -6.81 -1.21
N MET A 48 -16.04 -6.63 -0.65
CA MET A 48 -15.21 -7.72 -0.12
C MET A 48 -15.74 -8.34 1.18
N GLY A 49 -16.81 -7.78 1.77
CA GLY A 49 -17.45 -8.32 2.97
C GLY A 49 -17.13 -7.57 4.27
N ILE A 50 -16.40 -6.46 4.22
CA ILE A 50 -16.08 -5.63 5.39
C ILE A 50 -17.27 -4.67 5.64
N LYS A 51 -18.28 -5.13 6.39
CA LYS A 51 -19.55 -4.40 6.57
C LYS A 51 -19.49 -3.27 7.60
N ASP A 52 -18.56 -3.34 8.54
CA ASP A 52 -18.37 -2.28 9.53
C ASP A 52 -17.73 -1.04 8.88
N LYS A 53 -18.44 0.11 8.94
CA LYS A 53 -17.97 1.35 8.32
C LYS A 53 -16.71 1.91 9.02
N ALA A 54 -16.61 1.83 10.34
CA ALA A 54 -15.44 2.33 11.06
C ALA A 54 -14.19 1.55 10.63
N HIS A 55 -14.31 0.22 10.50
CA HIS A 55 -13.21 -0.62 10.03
C HIS A 55 -12.80 -0.28 8.58
N ARG A 56 -13.77 -0.01 7.69
CA ARG A 56 -13.46 0.44 6.32
C ARG A 56 -12.78 1.80 6.30
N ASP A 57 -13.24 2.74 7.11
CA ASP A 57 -12.64 4.07 7.23
C ASP A 57 -11.17 3.96 7.71
N ASP A 58 -10.91 3.12 8.71
CA ASP A 58 -9.55 2.86 9.22
C ASP A 58 -8.65 2.19 8.18
N LEU A 59 -9.12 1.16 7.50
CA LEU A 59 -8.38 0.52 6.42
C LEU A 59 -8.08 1.50 5.27
N CYS A 60 -9.04 2.35 4.90
CA CYS A 60 -8.81 3.40 3.90
C CYS A 60 -7.73 4.40 4.34
N ARG A 61 -7.71 4.79 5.63
CA ARG A 61 -6.66 5.64 6.20
C ARG A 61 -5.28 4.98 6.10
N GLU A 62 -5.17 3.70 6.46
CA GLU A 62 -3.90 2.98 6.40
C GLU A 62 -3.40 2.79 4.97
N ILE A 63 -4.31 2.52 4.02
CA ILE A 63 -3.98 2.44 2.59
C ILE A 63 -3.49 3.81 2.08
N LEU A 64 -4.10 4.92 2.50
CA LEU A 64 -3.64 6.26 2.14
C LEU A 64 -2.25 6.56 2.68
N LYS A 65 -1.96 6.21 3.95
CA LYS A 65 -0.61 6.35 4.53
C LYS A 65 0.43 5.57 3.74
N LEU A 66 0.09 4.35 3.31
CA LEU A 66 0.97 3.52 2.49
C LEU A 66 1.30 4.20 1.14
N LYS A 67 0.29 4.76 0.47
CA LYS A 67 0.47 5.50 -0.80
C LYS A 67 1.43 6.66 -0.62
N LEU A 68 1.16 7.55 0.34
CA LEU A 68 2.00 8.71 0.62
C LEU A 68 3.44 8.31 0.94
N LYS A 69 3.64 7.26 1.74
CA LYS A 69 4.98 6.75 2.03
C LYS A 69 5.70 6.26 0.77
N SER A 70 4.99 5.55 -0.11
CA SER A 70 5.58 5.09 -1.37
C SER A 70 5.93 6.26 -2.29
N ASP A 71 5.05 7.22 -2.42
CA ASP A 71 5.25 8.40 -3.27
C ASP A 71 6.46 9.22 -2.78
N ILE A 72 6.59 9.42 -1.46
CA ILE A 72 7.76 10.09 -0.87
C ILE A 72 9.07 9.32 -1.17
N LEU A 73 9.05 7.99 -1.07
CA LEU A 73 10.24 7.17 -1.36
C LEU A 73 10.60 7.21 -2.84
N GLU A 74 9.60 7.18 -3.73
CA GLU A 74 9.79 7.29 -5.17
C GLU A 74 10.34 8.66 -5.56
N MET A 75 9.80 9.75 -4.99
CA MET A 75 10.33 11.10 -5.17
C MET A 75 11.81 11.20 -4.77
N ARG A 76 12.18 10.65 -3.61
CA ARG A 76 13.58 10.62 -3.15
C ARG A 76 14.49 9.78 -4.04
N ASP A 77 14.00 8.64 -4.55
CA ASP A 77 14.76 7.80 -5.49
C ASP A 77 15.03 8.57 -6.80
N LEU A 78 14.04 9.29 -7.33
CA LEU A 78 14.19 10.13 -8.51
C LEU A 78 15.22 11.26 -8.30
N GLU A 79 15.17 11.95 -7.16
CA GLU A 79 16.15 12.98 -6.79
C GLU A 79 17.57 12.41 -6.68
N SER A 80 17.72 11.24 -6.06
CA SER A 80 19.02 10.58 -5.90
C SER A 80 19.65 10.10 -7.21
N ARG A 81 18.83 9.79 -8.22
CA ARG A 81 19.31 9.44 -9.57
C ARG A 81 19.71 10.67 -10.38
N GLY A 82 19.10 11.82 -10.11
CA GLY A 82 19.41 13.10 -10.75
C GLY A 82 20.78 13.68 -10.40
N THR A 83 21.40 13.25 -9.30
CA THR A 83 22.70 13.77 -8.83
C THR A 83 23.92 13.03 -9.39
N GLY A 84 23.74 11.97 -10.19
CA GLY A 84 24.82 11.16 -10.76
C GLY A 84 25.44 11.66 -12.08
N PHE A 85 24.98 12.77 -12.66
CA PHE A 85 25.36 13.21 -14.02
C PHE A 85 26.22 14.49 -14.11
N SER A 86 26.62 15.11 -13.00
CA SER A 86 27.30 16.43 -13.04
C SER A 86 28.82 16.42 -12.84
N THR A 87 29.53 15.28 -12.95
CA THR A 87 31.00 15.26 -12.73
C THR A 87 31.86 14.68 -13.85
N VAL A 88 31.29 14.37 -15.02
CA VAL A 88 32.10 14.09 -16.22
C VAL A 88 31.93 15.24 -17.20
N GLY A 89 32.92 16.13 -17.26
CA GLY A 89 32.98 17.14 -18.32
C GLY A 89 33.60 18.48 -17.95
N MET A 90 34.69 18.52 -17.17
CA MET A 90 35.63 19.65 -17.20
C MET A 90 37.05 19.11 -17.02
N SER A 91 37.70 18.77 -18.13
CA SER A 91 39.15 18.62 -18.25
C SER A 91 39.54 19.02 -19.67
#